data_AF-A0A956ZBG1-F1
#
_entry.id   AF-A0A956ZBG1-F1
#
_cell.length_a   1.000
_cell.length_b   1.000
_cell.length_c   1.000
_cell.angle_alpha   90.00
_cell.angle_beta   90.00
_cell.angle_gamma   90.00
#
_symmetry.space_group_name_H-M   'P 1'
#
loop_
_entity.id
_entity.type
_entity.pdbx_description
1 polymer ?
#
loop_
_entity_poly.entity_id
_entity_poly.type
_entity_poly.pdbx_seq_one_letter_code
_entity_poly.pdbx_strand_id
1 'polypeptide(L)'
;MKKFPIFMLIVPSVLVLAAVSCTAEDKSSEAGKTFENPFAYCEAVGTVDSPGADYTGPGVPESVARGLKKAFGSPDSTPLDIFMKGTYWRCMDGKVYACNVGANLPCESKADVGKEPTEGMNEYCKENAGSDFIPMYVTGHSTVYDWKCDGTTPVAGKQLSEVDSQGYQKNIWYEISRP
;
A
#
# COMPACT_ATOMS: atom_id res chain seq x y z
N MET A 1 -11.23 -68.66 -37.05
CA MET A 1 -12.13 -69.62 -36.39
C MET A 1 -11.32 -70.53 -35.47
N LYS A 2 -11.40 -70.32 -34.14
CA LYS A 2 -11.07 -71.29 -33.09
C LYS A 2 -11.64 -70.74 -31.78
N LYS A 3 -12.41 -71.57 -31.08
CA LYS A 3 -13.27 -71.27 -29.92
C LYS A 3 -12.56 -71.59 -28.59
N PHE A 4 -13.15 -71.02 -27.52
CA PHE A 4 -13.15 -71.41 -26.09
C PHE A 4 -11.99 -70.91 -25.19
N PRO A 5 -12.19 -70.81 -23.85
CA PRO A 5 -13.42 -70.72 -23.05
C PRO A 5 -13.44 -69.52 -22.07
N ILE A 6 -14.65 -69.19 -21.60
CA ILE A 6 -14.94 -68.36 -20.43
C ILE A 6 -14.41 -69.06 -19.18
N PHE A 7 -13.53 -68.40 -18.42
CA PHE A 7 -13.22 -68.76 -17.04
C PHE A 7 -13.65 -67.62 -16.13
N MET A 8 -14.69 -67.91 -15.37
CA MET A 8 -15.27 -67.08 -14.33
C MET A 8 -14.30 -67.10 -13.15
N LEU A 9 -13.62 -65.97 -12.89
CA LEU A 9 -12.79 -65.80 -11.70
C LEU A 9 -13.34 -64.62 -10.90
N ILE A 10 -13.94 -65.00 -9.77
CA ILE A 10 -14.45 -64.14 -8.72
C ILE A 10 -13.25 -63.40 -8.10
N VAL A 11 -13.18 -62.09 -8.31
CA VAL A 11 -12.22 -61.22 -7.62
C VAL A 11 -12.90 -60.69 -6.35
N PRO A 12 -12.33 -60.88 -5.15
CA PRO A 12 -12.86 -60.26 -3.95
C PRO A 12 -12.56 -58.75 -3.99
N SER A 13 -13.62 -57.95 -3.92
CA SER A 13 -13.56 -56.50 -3.72
C SER A 13 -12.80 -56.17 -2.44
N VAL A 14 -11.55 -55.73 -2.57
CA VAL A 14 -10.82 -55.07 -1.49
C VAL A 14 -11.30 -53.62 -1.46
N LEU A 15 -12.16 -53.30 -0.49
CA LEU A 15 -12.55 -51.94 -0.16
C LEU A 15 -11.33 -51.22 0.43
N VAL A 16 -10.63 -50.42 -0.38
CA VAL A 16 -9.60 -49.51 0.13
C VAL A 16 -10.31 -48.25 0.63
N LEU A 17 -10.50 -48.15 1.94
CA LEU A 17 -10.85 -46.88 2.60
C LEU A 17 -9.65 -45.94 2.47
N ALA A 18 -9.67 -45.05 1.48
CA ALA A 18 -8.81 -43.88 1.46
C ALA A 18 -9.32 -42.90 2.53
N ALA A 19 -8.64 -42.87 3.68
CA ALA A 19 -8.84 -41.82 4.67
C ALA A 19 -8.41 -40.48 4.05
N VAL A 20 -9.39 -39.62 3.74
CA VAL A 20 -9.16 -38.22 3.41
C VAL A 20 -8.71 -37.54 4.70
N SER A 21 -7.40 -37.40 4.89
CA SER A 21 -6.86 -36.49 5.89
C SER A 21 -7.11 -35.07 5.41
N CYS A 22 -8.22 -34.48 5.85
CA CYS A 22 -8.39 -33.03 5.89
C CYS A 22 -7.36 -32.48 6.88
N THR A 23 -6.15 -32.18 6.43
CA THR A 23 -5.28 -31.27 7.15
C THR A 23 -5.90 -29.89 6.99
N ALA A 24 -6.74 -29.50 7.95
CA ALA A 24 -6.95 -28.10 8.22
C ALA A 24 -5.59 -27.54 8.60
N GLU A 25 -4.98 -26.72 7.72
CA GLU A 25 -3.92 -25.82 8.14
C GLU A 25 -4.55 -24.89 9.18
N ASP A 26 -4.33 -25.22 10.45
CA ASP A 26 -4.46 -24.29 11.56
C ASP A 26 -3.54 -23.11 11.25
N LYS A 27 -4.09 -22.08 10.60
CA LYS A 27 -3.60 -20.72 10.78
C LYS A 27 -3.92 -20.34 12.22
N SER A 28 -3.12 -20.86 13.15
CA SER A 28 -3.07 -20.36 14.51
C SER A 28 -2.74 -18.89 14.40
N SER A 29 -3.75 -18.06 14.65
CA SER A 29 -3.57 -16.66 15.02
C SER A 29 -2.46 -16.60 16.07
N GLU A 30 -1.35 -15.95 15.76
CA GLU A 30 -0.28 -15.64 16.73
C GLU A 30 -0.78 -14.55 17.70
N ALA A 31 -1.86 -14.84 18.41
CA ALA A 31 -2.38 -13.98 19.45
C ALA A 31 -1.32 -13.86 20.56
N GLY A 32 -0.71 -12.68 20.68
CA GLY A 32 0.19 -12.33 21.77
C GLY A 32 1.68 -12.16 21.42
N LYS A 33 2.07 -12.28 20.14
CA LYS A 33 3.42 -11.85 19.73
C LYS A 33 3.47 -10.33 19.57
N THR A 34 4.50 -9.72 20.12
CA THR A 34 4.79 -8.30 19.94
C THR A 34 6.10 -8.11 19.19
N PHE A 35 6.20 -6.99 18.46
CA PHE A 35 7.33 -6.67 17.61
C PHE A 35 7.85 -5.27 17.91
N GLU A 36 9.16 -5.15 18.16
CA GLU A 36 9.84 -3.85 18.22
C GLU A 36 10.56 -3.52 16.91
N ASN A 37 10.89 -4.55 16.12
CA ASN A 37 11.57 -4.39 14.85
C ASN A 37 10.53 -4.21 13.71
N PRO A 38 10.52 -3.08 12.98
CA PRO A 38 9.50 -2.80 11.97
C PRO A 38 9.56 -3.78 10.79
N PHE A 39 10.73 -4.33 10.47
CA PHE A 39 10.89 -5.28 9.37
C PHE A 39 10.34 -6.66 9.73
N ALA A 40 10.60 -7.13 10.96
CA ALA A 40 10.02 -8.38 11.45
C ALA A 40 8.50 -8.25 11.62
N TYR A 41 8.04 -7.10 12.08
CA TYR A 41 6.62 -6.76 12.16
C TYR A 41 5.95 -6.86 10.79
N CYS A 42 6.45 -6.14 9.78
CA CYS A 42 5.84 -6.18 8.45
C CYS A 42 5.89 -7.57 7.83
N GLU A 43 6.99 -8.31 7.98
CA GLU A 43 7.08 -9.70 7.51
C GLU A 43 6.00 -10.60 8.11
N ALA A 44 5.62 -10.37 9.37
CA ALA A 44 4.57 -11.13 10.05
C ALA A 44 3.15 -10.70 9.67
N VAL A 45 2.87 -9.39 9.61
CA VAL A 45 1.50 -8.87 9.40
C VAL A 45 1.11 -8.66 7.94
N GLY A 46 2.09 -8.69 7.02
CA GLY A 46 1.86 -8.49 5.60
C GLY A 46 1.58 -7.03 5.24
N THR A 47 0.30 -6.68 5.10
CA THR A 47 -0.15 -5.40 4.54
C THR A 47 -1.09 -4.70 5.52
N VAL A 48 -0.64 -3.60 6.13
CA VAL A 48 -1.39 -2.78 7.08
C VAL A 48 -1.09 -1.30 6.85
N ASP A 49 -2.10 -0.44 6.92
CA ASP A 49 -1.98 1.00 6.65
C ASP A 49 -1.20 1.76 7.75
N SER A 50 -1.14 1.21 8.96
CA SER A 50 -0.36 1.71 10.09
C SER A 50 -0.03 0.57 11.06
N PRO A 51 1.01 0.72 11.91
CA PRO A 51 1.34 -0.28 12.93
C PRO A 51 0.20 -0.45 13.95
N GLY A 52 -0.15 -1.70 14.23
CA GLY A 52 -1.19 -2.09 15.18
C GLY A 52 -0.68 -2.23 16.61
N ALA A 53 -1.53 -2.77 17.49
CA ALA A 53 -1.23 -2.95 18.91
C ALA A 53 -0.12 -3.99 19.19
N ASP A 54 0.15 -4.86 18.23
CA ASP A 54 1.22 -5.86 18.23
C ASP A 54 2.59 -5.26 17.90
N TYR A 55 2.67 -4.02 17.42
CA TYR A 55 3.92 -3.28 17.30
C TYR A 55 4.16 -2.42 18.55
N THR A 56 5.23 -2.72 19.30
CA THR A 56 5.57 -2.07 20.59
C THR A 56 6.83 -1.22 20.52
N GLY A 57 7.44 -1.07 19.33
CA GLY A 57 8.60 -0.23 19.12
C GLY A 57 8.28 1.27 19.07
N PRO A 58 9.27 2.13 18.82
CA PRO A 58 9.05 3.57 18.65
C PRO A 58 8.07 3.86 17.50
N GLY A 59 7.25 4.91 17.65
CA GLY A 59 6.26 5.30 16.64
C GLY A 59 6.85 5.51 15.24
N VAL A 60 8.05 6.10 15.17
CA VAL A 60 8.91 6.06 13.97
C VAL A 60 10.27 5.48 14.37
N PRO A 61 10.62 4.28 13.89
CA PRO A 61 11.94 3.70 14.15
C PRO A 61 13.06 4.49 13.47
N GLU A 62 14.22 4.54 14.12
CA GLU A 62 15.39 5.22 13.56
C GLU A 62 15.83 4.60 12.22
N SER A 63 15.69 3.28 12.06
CA SER A 63 15.97 2.58 10.80
C SER A 63 15.07 3.07 9.66
N VAL A 64 13.79 3.31 9.95
CA VAL A 64 12.82 3.86 8.99
C VAL A 64 13.18 5.30 8.61
N ALA A 65 13.46 6.15 9.61
CA ALA A 65 13.84 7.54 9.37
C ALA A 65 15.14 7.67 8.57
N ARG A 66 16.16 6.86 8.88
CA ARG A 66 17.43 6.85 8.13
C ARG A 66 17.26 6.34 6.71
N GLY A 67 16.48 5.27 6.53
CA GLY A 67 16.17 4.74 5.21
C GLY A 67 15.44 5.78 4.35
N LEU A 68 14.47 6.49 4.93
CA LEU A 68 13.73 7.53 4.23
C LEU A 68 14.60 8.75 3.89
N LYS A 69 15.46 9.19 4.82
CA LYS A 69 16.46 10.24 4.55
C LYS A 69 17.34 9.87 3.34
N LYS A 70 17.80 8.61 3.28
CA LYS A 70 18.58 8.10 2.15
C LYS A 70 17.76 8.05 0.86
N ALA A 71 16.52 7.57 0.92
CA ALA A 71 15.62 7.52 -0.23
C ALA A 71 15.33 8.91 -0.82
N PHE A 72 15.26 9.93 0.04
CA PHE A 72 15.11 11.34 -0.36
C PHE A 72 16.42 11.96 -0.92
N GLY A 73 17.54 11.23 -0.90
CA GLY A 73 18.85 11.77 -1.30
C GLY A 73 19.30 12.94 -0.42
N SER A 74 18.80 13.02 0.82
CA SER A 74 19.09 14.15 1.71
C SER A 74 20.54 14.11 2.22
N PRO A 75 21.25 15.25 2.25
CA PRO A 75 22.62 15.35 2.77
C PRO A 75 22.77 14.74 4.17
N ASP A 76 23.95 14.21 4.49
CA ASP A 76 24.25 13.68 5.83
C ASP A 76 24.15 14.71 6.95
N SER A 77 24.31 15.98 6.62
CA SER A 77 24.09 17.10 7.54
C SER A 77 22.61 17.38 7.83
N THR A 78 21.66 16.83 7.06
CA THR A 78 20.22 17.00 7.33
C THR A 78 19.87 16.31 8.65
N PRO A 79 19.34 17.05 9.64
CA PRO A 79 18.95 16.48 10.92
C PRO A 79 17.96 15.33 10.77
N LEU A 80 18.21 14.22 11.46
CA LEU A 80 17.33 13.05 11.41
C LEU A 80 15.97 13.33 12.06
N ASP A 81 15.87 14.30 12.96
CA ASP A 81 14.63 14.61 13.68
C ASP A 81 13.50 15.09 12.76
N ILE A 82 13.83 15.70 11.61
CA ILE A 82 12.89 16.05 10.53
C ILE A 82 12.18 14.78 10.01
N PHE A 83 12.92 13.68 9.88
CA PHE A 83 12.39 12.38 9.47
C PHE A 83 11.75 11.62 10.63
N MET A 84 12.12 11.87 11.88
CA MET A 84 11.49 11.21 13.02
C MET A 84 10.09 11.78 13.34
N LYS A 85 9.87 13.08 13.12
CA LYS A 85 8.62 13.76 13.52
C LYS A 85 7.55 13.81 12.43
N GLY A 86 7.94 13.75 11.16
CA GLY A 86 7.03 13.90 10.02
C GLY A 86 6.77 12.63 9.22
N THR A 87 7.24 11.48 9.70
CA THR A 87 7.19 10.23 8.93
C THR A 87 6.02 9.36 9.38
N TYR A 88 5.30 8.88 8.39
CA TYR A 88 4.35 7.79 8.49
C TYR A 88 4.96 6.57 7.84
N TRP A 89 4.76 5.41 8.44
CA TRP A 89 5.22 4.16 7.88
C TRP A 89 4.14 3.10 8.00
N ARG A 90 4.19 2.16 7.07
CA ARG A 90 3.20 1.12 6.93
C ARG A 90 3.83 -0.14 6.37
N CYS A 91 3.09 -1.23 6.39
CA CYS A 91 3.51 -2.47 5.77
C CYS A 91 2.79 -2.65 4.43
N MET A 92 3.58 -2.92 3.39
CA MET A 92 3.07 -3.24 2.06
C MET A 92 3.76 -4.53 1.60
N ASP A 93 2.97 -5.59 1.44
CA ASP A 93 3.42 -6.91 1.00
C ASP A 93 4.60 -7.46 1.81
N GLY A 94 4.52 -7.32 3.14
CA GLY A 94 5.54 -7.80 4.06
C GLY A 94 6.75 -6.87 4.24
N LYS A 95 6.75 -5.71 3.57
CA LYS A 95 7.87 -4.77 3.54
C LYS A 95 7.52 -3.45 4.20
N VAL A 96 8.54 -2.77 4.71
CA VAL A 96 8.40 -1.45 5.32
C VAL A 96 8.38 -0.38 4.23
N TYR A 97 7.34 0.44 4.22
CA TYR A 97 7.25 1.64 3.37
C TYR A 97 7.07 2.87 4.24
N ALA A 98 7.66 4.00 3.84
CA ALA A 98 7.56 5.25 4.57
C ALA A 98 7.32 6.48 3.69
N CYS A 99 6.61 7.46 4.24
CA CYS A 99 6.30 8.75 3.63
C CYS A 99 6.52 9.86 4.67
N ASN A 100 7.09 11.00 4.27
CA ASN A 100 7.27 12.15 5.16
C ASN A 100 6.39 13.31 4.71
N VAL A 101 5.62 13.93 5.62
CA VAL A 101 4.64 14.98 5.27
C VAL A 101 5.27 16.26 4.72
N GLY A 102 6.59 16.45 4.88
CA GLY A 102 7.43 17.55 4.38
C GLY A 102 6.77 18.56 3.44
N ALA A 103 6.91 18.38 2.13
CA ALA A 103 6.43 19.30 1.08
C ALA A 103 4.88 19.27 0.90
N ASN A 104 4.13 19.19 2.00
CA ASN A 104 2.69 18.97 2.05
C ASN A 104 2.25 17.67 1.37
N LEU A 105 2.99 16.58 1.61
CA LEU A 105 2.68 15.26 1.06
C LEU A 105 1.54 14.62 1.88
N PRO A 106 0.49 14.08 1.23
CA PRO A 106 -0.70 13.54 1.90
C PRO A 106 -0.46 12.11 2.42
N CYS A 107 0.53 11.90 3.29
CA CYS A 107 0.96 10.57 3.72
C CYS A 107 -0.14 9.73 4.37
N GLU A 108 -1.10 10.34 5.06
CA GLU A 108 -2.19 9.61 5.74
C GLU A 108 -3.47 9.49 4.91
N SER A 109 -3.53 10.15 3.74
CA SER A 109 -4.75 10.21 2.94
C SER A 109 -4.67 9.24 1.77
N LYS A 110 -5.78 8.52 1.52
CA LYS A 110 -5.98 7.83 0.24
C LYS A 110 -5.99 8.86 -0.88
N ALA A 111 -5.49 8.45 -2.04
CA ALA A 111 -5.45 9.30 -3.21
C ALA A 111 -6.87 9.57 -3.73
N ASP A 112 -7.09 10.80 -4.19
CA ASP A 112 -8.29 11.15 -4.94
C ASP A 112 -8.05 10.82 -6.42
N VAL A 113 -8.78 9.81 -6.89
CA VAL A 113 -8.76 9.31 -8.28
C VAL A 113 -9.95 9.80 -9.10
N GLY A 114 -10.79 10.67 -8.52
CA GLY A 114 -11.90 11.31 -9.19
C GLY A 114 -11.44 12.25 -10.31
N LYS A 115 -12.26 12.33 -11.37
CA LYS A 115 -12.09 13.31 -12.46
C LYS A 115 -13.22 14.33 -12.49
N GLU A 116 -14.08 14.31 -11.49
CA GLU A 116 -15.16 15.27 -11.33
C GLU A 116 -14.63 16.50 -10.58
N PRO A 117 -14.89 17.72 -11.07
CA PRO A 117 -14.42 18.93 -10.42
C PRO A 117 -15.15 19.17 -9.10
N THR A 118 -14.43 19.69 -8.11
CA THR A 118 -15.03 20.16 -6.85
C THR A 118 -15.63 21.56 -7.04
N GLU A 119 -16.48 22.00 -6.09
CA GLU A 119 -17.02 23.37 -6.17
C GLU A 119 -15.93 24.43 -6.07
N GLY A 120 -14.88 24.19 -5.26
CA GLY A 120 -13.73 25.09 -5.19
C GLY A 120 -13.00 25.21 -6.53
N MET A 121 -12.90 24.14 -7.31
CA MET A 121 -12.35 24.20 -8.67
C MET A 121 -13.26 24.99 -9.61
N ASN A 122 -14.59 24.79 -9.52
CA ASN A 122 -15.57 25.54 -10.32
C ASN A 122 -15.48 27.04 -10.05
N GLU A 123 -15.41 27.45 -8.79
CA GLU A 123 -15.23 28.84 -8.37
C GLU A 123 -13.90 29.40 -8.89
N TYR A 124 -12.81 28.65 -8.71
CA TYR A 124 -11.50 29.06 -9.19
C TYR A 124 -11.49 29.32 -10.70
N CYS A 125 -12.07 28.44 -11.53
CA CYS A 125 -12.10 28.64 -12.97
C CYS A 125 -13.07 29.73 -13.44
N LYS A 126 -14.12 30.06 -12.68
CA LYS A 126 -14.95 31.25 -12.96
C LYS A 126 -14.15 32.54 -12.80
N GLU A 127 -13.27 32.60 -11.81
CA GLU A 127 -12.43 33.77 -11.52
C GLU A 127 -11.13 33.80 -12.36
N ASN A 128 -10.64 32.64 -12.78
CA ASN A 128 -9.34 32.45 -13.44
C ASN A 128 -9.51 31.71 -14.77
N ALA A 129 -10.37 32.22 -15.64
CA ALA A 129 -10.71 31.56 -16.89
C ALA A 129 -9.47 31.30 -17.77
N GLY A 130 -9.32 30.07 -18.25
CA GLY A 130 -8.19 29.65 -19.08
C GLY A 130 -6.85 29.46 -18.34
N SER A 131 -6.84 29.44 -17.01
CA SER A 131 -5.62 29.12 -16.26
C SER A 131 -5.07 27.74 -16.61
N ASP A 132 -3.77 27.65 -16.90
CA ASP A 132 -3.09 26.40 -17.23
C ASP A 132 -2.89 25.46 -16.03
N PHE A 133 -3.16 25.93 -14.81
CA PHE A 133 -3.14 25.10 -13.60
C PHE A 133 -4.18 25.55 -12.56
N ILE A 134 -4.63 24.62 -11.72
CA ILE A 134 -5.40 24.88 -10.50
C ILE A 134 -4.50 24.49 -9.30
N PRO A 135 -4.26 25.39 -8.34
CA PRO A 135 -3.31 25.15 -7.26
C PRO A 135 -3.82 24.12 -6.23
N MET A 136 -2.88 23.46 -5.54
CA MET A 136 -3.19 22.38 -4.57
C MET A 136 -4.06 22.80 -3.38
N TYR A 137 -4.05 24.09 -3.00
CA TYR A 137 -4.96 24.57 -1.96
C TYR A 137 -6.44 24.56 -2.43
N VAL A 138 -6.69 24.50 -3.74
CA VAL A 138 -8.03 24.35 -4.35
C VAL A 138 -8.32 22.90 -4.67
N THR A 139 -7.39 22.19 -5.30
CA THR A 139 -7.60 20.79 -5.71
C THR A 139 -7.52 19.79 -4.55
N GLY A 140 -6.97 20.23 -3.42
CA GLY A 140 -6.48 19.34 -2.38
C GLY A 140 -5.13 18.70 -2.76
N HIS A 141 -4.49 18.09 -1.76
CA HIS A 141 -3.17 17.48 -1.92
C HIS A 141 -3.24 16.02 -2.39
N SER A 142 -4.42 15.39 -2.32
CA SER A 142 -4.60 13.97 -2.60
C SER A 142 -4.91 13.63 -4.05
N THR A 143 -5.25 14.59 -4.91
CA THR A 143 -5.52 14.34 -6.34
C THR A 143 -4.34 13.67 -7.03
N VAL A 144 -4.63 12.65 -7.85
CA VAL A 144 -3.62 12.04 -8.73
C VAL A 144 -3.50 12.75 -10.08
N TYR A 145 -4.34 13.74 -10.37
CA TYR A 145 -4.31 14.48 -11.63
C TYR A 145 -3.80 15.90 -11.41
N ASP A 146 -3.12 16.44 -12.42
CA ASP A 146 -3.11 17.89 -12.60
C ASP A 146 -4.48 18.39 -13.06
N TRP A 147 -4.74 19.65 -12.79
CA TRP A 147 -6.00 20.30 -13.11
C TRP A 147 -5.72 21.65 -13.73
N LYS A 148 -6.55 22.05 -14.68
CA LYS A 148 -6.51 23.36 -15.34
C LYS A 148 -7.92 23.84 -15.66
N CYS A 149 -8.04 25.07 -16.15
CA CYS A 149 -9.31 25.64 -16.61
C CYS A 149 -9.35 25.68 -18.14
N ASP A 150 -10.34 25.02 -18.76
CA ASP A 150 -10.71 25.23 -20.16
C ASP A 150 -11.83 26.27 -20.21
N GLY A 151 -11.47 27.51 -20.54
CA GLY A 151 -12.35 28.65 -20.27
C GLY A 151 -12.70 28.70 -18.77
N THR A 152 -13.98 28.69 -18.43
CA THR A 152 -14.45 28.68 -17.04
C THR A 152 -14.68 27.29 -16.45
N THR A 153 -14.34 26.23 -17.18
CA THR A 153 -14.63 24.84 -16.80
C THR A 153 -13.36 24.15 -16.31
N PRO A 154 -13.33 23.60 -15.09
CA PRO A 154 -12.19 22.83 -14.63
C PRO A 154 -12.11 21.50 -15.38
N VAL A 155 -10.90 21.10 -15.77
CA VAL A 155 -10.66 19.83 -16.46
C VAL A 155 -9.47 19.12 -15.83
N ALA A 156 -9.65 17.83 -15.53
CA ALA A 156 -8.56 16.95 -15.11
C ALA A 156 -7.64 16.68 -16.31
N GLY A 157 -6.35 16.89 -16.14
CA GLY A 157 -5.36 16.66 -17.17
C GLY A 157 -4.61 15.34 -16.98
N LYS A 158 -3.28 15.44 -16.94
CA LYS A 158 -2.39 14.30 -16.84
C LYS A 158 -2.46 13.69 -15.43
N GLN A 159 -2.50 12.36 -15.40
CA GLN A 159 -2.28 11.63 -14.15
C GLN A 159 -0.80 11.73 -13.73
N LEU A 160 -0.57 12.33 -12.56
CA LEU A 160 0.73 12.55 -11.93
C LEU A 160 1.18 11.36 -11.07
N SER A 161 0.24 10.57 -10.57
CA SER A 161 0.55 9.43 -9.68
C SER A 161 -0.37 8.24 -9.92
N GLU A 162 0.16 7.04 -9.76
CA GLU A 162 -0.63 5.81 -9.64
C GLU A 162 -1.00 5.57 -8.17
N VAL A 163 -2.01 4.73 -7.93
CA VAL A 163 -2.37 4.28 -6.58
C VAL A 163 -1.89 2.86 -6.34
N ASP A 164 -1.38 2.58 -5.15
CA ASP A 164 -1.11 1.21 -4.72
C ASP A 164 -2.40 0.43 -4.40
N SER A 165 -2.24 -0.84 -4.03
CA SER A 165 -3.34 -1.75 -3.68
C SER A 165 -4.17 -1.30 -2.49
N GLN A 166 -3.63 -0.45 -1.61
CA GLN A 166 -4.34 0.15 -0.48
C GLN A 166 -4.96 1.50 -0.83
N GLY A 167 -4.71 2.06 -2.02
CA GLY A 167 -5.28 3.32 -2.48
C GLY A 167 -4.45 4.58 -2.15
N TYR A 168 -3.19 4.45 -1.74
CA TYR A 168 -2.31 5.61 -1.57
C TYR A 168 -1.52 5.92 -2.84
N GLN A 169 -1.09 7.18 -3.01
CA GLN A 169 -0.25 7.61 -4.13
C GLN A 169 1.12 6.91 -4.09
N LYS A 170 1.47 6.08 -5.09
CA LYS A 170 2.70 5.26 -5.05
C LYS A 170 3.97 6.10 -4.94
N ASN A 171 4.01 7.23 -5.64
CA ASN A 171 5.21 8.05 -5.80
C ASN A 171 5.66 8.80 -4.52
N ILE A 172 4.88 8.79 -3.45
CA ILE A 172 5.25 9.41 -2.17
C ILE A 172 5.64 8.40 -1.09
N TRP A 173 5.51 7.10 -1.37
CA TRP A 173 5.86 6.02 -0.45
C TRP A 173 7.11 5.29 -0.90
N TYR A 174 8.11 5.25 -0.03
CA TYR A 174 9.42 4.69 -0.33
C TYR A 174 9.61 3.38 0.42
N GLU A 175 10.01 2.32 -0.31
CA GLU A 175 10.44 1.07 0.30
C GLU A 175 11.71 1.31 1.12
N ILE A 176 11.68 0.92 2.38
CA ILE A 176 12.82 1.03 3.29
C ILE A 176 13.51 -0.33 3.31
N SER A 177 14.75 -0.37 2.83
CA SER A 177 15.58 -1.57 2.91
C SER A 177 16.05 -1.82 4.33
N ARG A 178 16.26 -3.09 4.68
CA ARG A 178 16.96 -3.46 5.92
C ARG A 178 18.37 -2.83 5.90
N PRO A 179 18.81 -2.22 7.02
CA PRO A 179 20.14 -1.62 7.10
C PRO A 179 21.27 -2.66 6.98
#